data_AF-A0A426DGU5-F1
#
_entry.id   AF-A0A426DGU5-F1
#
_cell.length_a   1.000
_cell.length_b   1.000
_cell.length_c   1.000
_cell.angle_alpha   90.00
_cell.angle_beta   90.00
_cell.angle_gamma   90.00
#
_symmetry.space_group_name_H-M   'P 1'
#
loop_
_entity.id
_entity.type
_entity.pdbx_description
1 polymer ?
#
loop_
_entity_poly.entity_id
_entity_poly.type
_entity_poly.pdbx_seq_one_letter_code
_entity_poly.pdbx_strand_id
1 'polypeptide(L)'
;MVKKMKLLVLMAGRYDIVKGAKIRFYLDADKNLYIASCERKDFGIVKFVKEGSKKDLQMLGAEFDGVVLHTDSDQYLMEVLVKAQKRAA
;
A
#
# COMPACT_ATOMS: atom_id res chain seq x y z
N MET A 1 -19.54 -7.42 3.57
CA MET A 1 -18.42 -7.85 2.71
C MET A 1 -17.22 -6.94 2.93
N VAL A 2 -16.05 -7.52 3.25
CA VAL A 2 -14.78 -6.78 3.29
C VAL A 2 -14.31 -6.61 1.84
N LYS A 3 -14.21 -5.37 1.36
CA LYS A 3 -13.75 -5.10 -0.01
C LYS A 3 -12.23 -5.22 -0.03
N LYS A 4 -11.70 -6.07 -0.92
CA LYS A 4 -10.27 -6.22 -1.13
C LYS A 4 -9.82 -5.26 -2.22
N MET A 5 -8.62 -4.70 -2.04
CA MET A 5 -7.95 -3.81 -2.99
C MET A 5 -6.53 -4.30 -3.24
N LYS A 6 -6.02 -4.05 -4.43
CA LYS A 6 -4.59 -4.23 -4.75
C LYS A 6 -3.97 -2.88 -5.05
N LEU A 7 -2.94 -2.54 -4.29
CA LEU A 7 -2.11 -1.38 -4.53
C LEU A 7 -0.83 -1.82 -5.21
N LEU A 8 -0.38 -1.03 -6.18
CA LEU A 8 0.97 -1.13 -6.69
C LEU A 8 1.82 -0.03 -6.06
N VAL A 9 2.90 -0.43 -5.40
CA VAL A 9 3.87 0.44 -4.73
C VAL A 9 5.09 0.58 -5.63
N LEU A 10 5.53 1.81 -5.84
CA LEU A 10 6.85 2.11 -6.42
C LEU A 10 7.85 2.20 -5.28
N MET A 11 8.87 1.36 -5.31
CA MET A 11 9.91 1.29 -4.29
C MET A 11 11.07 2.24 -4.64
N ALA A 12 11.72 2.80 -3.62
CA ALA A 12 12.88 3.67 -3.76
C ALA A 12 14.19 2.90 -4.07
N GLY A 13 14.14 1.57 -4.10
CA GLY A 13 15.28 0.71 -4.30
C GLY A 13 14.90 -0.78 -4.21
N ARG A 14 15.91 -1.64 -4.16
CA ARG A 14 15.72 -3.08 -3.94
C ARG A 14 15.62 -3.36 -2.44
N TYR A 15 14.56 -4.05 -2.04
CA TYR A 15 14.31 -4.44 -0.67
C TYR A 15 13.99 -5.93 -0.59
N ASP A 16 14.50 -6.61 0.43
CA ASP A 16 14.21 -8.03 0.67
C ASP A 16 12.91 -8.19 1.48
N ILE A 17 11.82 -7.64 0.94
CA ILE A 17 10.49 -7.72 1.54
C ILE A 17 9.74 -8.87 0.88
N VAL A 18 9.54 -9.93 1.65
CA VAL A 18 8.95 -11.18 1.18
C VAL A 18 7.42 -11.13 1.10
N LYS A 19 6.85 -12.01 0.28
CA LYS A 19 5.41 -12.26 0.23
C LYS A 19 4.86 -12.57 1.64
N GLY A 20 3.73 -11.96 1.97
CA GLY A 20 3.10 -12.10 3.29
C GLY A 20 3.55 -11.05 4.31
N ALA A 21 4.60 -10.28 4.04
CA ALA A 21 5.02 -9.19 4.92
C ALA A 21 3.92 -8.13 5.07
N LYS A 22 3.83 -7.54 6.27
CA LYS A 22 2.88 -6.48 6.58
C LYS A 22 3.49 -5.13 6.24
N ILE A 23 2.79 -4.36 5.41
CA ILE A 23 3.19 -3.00 5.00
C ILE A 23 2.25 -2.01 5.64
N ARG A 24 2.80 -1.01 6.32
CA ARG A 24 2.04 0.15 6.80
C ARG A 24 2.01 1.20 5.70
N PHE A 25 0.86 1.82 5.50
CA PHE A 25 0.69 2.99 4.66
C PHE A 25 0.28 4.17 5.51
N TYR A 26 0.81 5.34 5.17
CA TYR A 26 0.33 6.60 5.73
C TYR A 26 0.32 7.71 4.67
N LEU A 27 -0.63 8.64 4.77
CA LEU A 27 -0.80 9.75 3.85
C LEU A 27 0.16 10.89 4.23
N ASP A 28 1.09 11.20 3.33
CA ASP A 28 1.77 12.50 3.31
C ASP A 28 0.75 13.53 2.77
N ALA A 29 0.19 14.34 3.67
CA ALA A 29 -0.86 15.31 3.35
C ALA A 29 -0.36 16.44 2.45
N ASP A 30 0.91 16.83 2.59
CA ASP A 30 1.52 17.91 1.80
C ASP A 30 1.69 17.48 0.35
N LYS A 31 2.11 16.23 0.12
CA LYS A 31 2.29 15.67 -1.23
C LYS A 31 1.07 14.97 -1.79
N ASN A 32 0.06 14.69 -0.95
CA ASN A 32 -1.11 13.89 -1.27
C ASN A 32 -0.75 12.50 -1.83
N LEU A 33 0.24 11.86 -1.20
CA LEU A 33 0.76 10.54 -1.57
C LEU A 33 0.73 9.60 -0.37
N TYR A 34 0.40 8.33 -0.61
CA TYR A 34 0.56 7.31 0.42
C TYR A 34 1.98 6.76 0.41
N ILE A 35 2.67 6.91 1.53
CA ILE A 35 4.00 6.36 1.78
C ILE A 35 3.84 4.91 2.27
N ALA A 36 4.64 3.99 1.73
CA ALA A 36 4.75 2.60 2.15
C ALA A 36 5.94 2.43 3.09
N SER A 37 5.69 1.82 4.25
CA SER A 37 6.65 1.65 5.33
C SER A 37 6.65 0.22 5.86
N CYS A 38 7.84 -0.32 6.09
CA CYS A 38 8.05 -1.65 6.69
C CYS A 38 9.08 -1.51 7.80
N GLU A 39 8.82 -2.09 8.98
CA GLU A 39 9.74 -2.01 10.14
C GLU A 39 10.20 -0.57 10.49
N ARG A 40 9.29 0.41 10.33
CA ARG A 40 9.54 1.85 10.53
C ARG A 40 10.54 2.47 9.54
N LYS A 41 10.79 1.83 8.41
CA LYS A 41 11.53 2.40 7.28
C LYS A 41 10.61 2.62 6.10
N ASP A 42 10.61 3.84 5.61
CA ASP A 42 9.88 4.20 4.39
C ASP A 42 10.68 3.73 3.19
N PHE A 43 10.01 3.02 2.29
CA PHE A 43 10.67 2.34 1.18
C PHE A 43 9.98 2.56 -0.16
N GLY A 44 8.82 3.21 -0.19
CA GLY A 44 8.12 3.43 -1.43
C GLY A 44 6.87 4.29 -1.27
N ILE A 45 6.17 4.48 -2.39
CA ILE A 45 4.91 5.22 -2.47
C ILE A 45 3.88 4.43 -3.28
N VAL A 46 2.60 4.65 -3.02
CA VAL A 46 1.54 4.07 -3.86
C VAL A 46 1.57 4.74 -5.24
N LYS A 47 1.85 3.95 -6.27
CA LYS A 47 1.89 4.39 -7.68
C LYS A 47 0.49 4.43 -8.29
N PHE A 48 -0.28 3.35 -8.14
CA PHE A 48 -1.69 3.30 -8.57
C PHE A 48 -2.48 2.18 -7.89
N VAL A 49 -3.81 2.26 -7.98
CA VAL A 49 -4.75 1.21 -7.54
C VAL A 49 -4.93 0.23 -8.69
N LYS A 50 -4.43 -1.00 -8.55
CA LYS A 50 -4.53 -2.05 -9.58
C LYS A 50 -5.91 -2.71 -9.57
N GLU A 51 -6.46 -2.96 -8.38
CA GLU A 51 -7.82 -3.46 -8.20
C GLU A 51 -8.53 -2.64 -7.10
N GLY A 52 -9.73 -2.15 -7.40
CA GLY A 52 -10.51 -1.22 -6.58
C GLY A 52 -10.56 0.18 -7.17
N SER A 53 -10.87 1.19 -6.35
CA SER A 53 -10.95 2.59 -6.81
C SER A 53 -10.20 3.55 -5.89
N LYS A 54 -9.87 4.74 -6.41
CA LYS A 54 -9.29 5.83 -5.61
C LYS A 54 -10.21 6.26 -4.46
N LYS A 55 -11.54 6.19 -4.65
CA LYS A 55 -12.51 6.47 -3.57
C LYS A 55 -12.41 5.45 -2.44
N ASP A 56 -12.25 4.16 -2.78
CA ASP A 56 -12.03 3.11 -1.77
C ASP A 56 -10.72 3.34 -1.00
N LEU A 57 -9.66 3.76 -1.69
CA LEU A 57 -8.39 4.13 -1.05
C LEU A 57 -8.56 5.29 -0.06
N GLN A 58 -9.27 6.34 -0.47
CA GLN A 58 -9.57 7.50 0.39
C GLN A 58 -10.39 7.11 1.63
N MET A 59 -11.30 6.14 1.51
CA MET A 59 -12.09 5.64 2.63
C MET A 59 -11.26 4.91 3.69
N LEU A 60 -10.06 4.43 3.36
CA LEU A 60 -9.13 3.84 4.34
C LEU A 60 -8.58 4.89 5.30
N GLY A 61 -8.67 6.18 4.96
CA GLY A 61 -8.19 7.29 5.76
C GLY A 61 -6.69 7.54 5.57
N ALA A 62 -6.09 8.18 6.58
CA ALA A 62 -4.71 8.61 6.54
C ALA A 62 -3.71 7.48 6.85
N GLU A 63 -4.13 6.40 7.50
CA GLU A 63 -3.25 5.28 7.85
C GLU A 63 -3.98 3.95 7.72
N PHE A 64 -3.33 2.94 7.13
CA PHE A 64 -3.84 1.59 7.02
C PHE A 64 -2.73 0.59 6.75
N ASP A 65 -3.06 -0.70 6.81
CA ASP A 65 -2.11 -1.78 6.57
C ASP A 65 -2.48 -2.63 5.35
N GLY A 66 -1.46 -3.22 4.73
CA GLY A 66 -1.59 -4.20 3.66
C GLY A 66 -0.63 -5.37 3.82
N VAL A 67 -0.79 -6.37 2.95
CA VAL A 67 0.03 -7.59 2.93
C VAL A 67 0.64 -7.76 1.55
N VAL A 68 1.94 -7.98 1.47
CA VAL A 68 2.65 -8.18 0.20
C VAL A 68 2.16 -9.44 -0.51
N LEU A 69 1.77 -9.30 -1.78
CA LEU A 69 1.42 -10.42 -2.66
C LEU A 69 2.61 -10.84 -3.52
N HIS A 70 3.34 -9.86 -4.05
CA HIS A 70 4.43 -10.07 -4.98
C HIS A 70 5.36 -8.83 -5.00
N THR A 71 6.65 -9.05 -5.21
CA THR A 71 7.67 -8.02 -5.37
C THR A 71 8.44 -8.28 -6.65
N ASP A 72 8.51 -7.28 -7.53
CA ASP A 72 9.35 -7.25 -8.72
C ASP A 72 10.49 -6.25 -8.46
N SER A 73 11.66 -6.78 -8.08
CA SER A 73 12.83 -5.99 -7.71
C SER A 73 13.55 -5.35 -8.90
N ASP A 74 13.32 -5.82 -10.13
CA ASP A 74 13.93 -5.25 -11.33
C ASP A 74 13.14 -4.04 -11.83
N GLN A 75 11.83 -4.03 -11.58
CA GLN A 75 10.97 -2.90 -11.89
C GLN A 75 10.76 -1.95 -10.70
N TYR A 76 11.30 -2.28 -9.52
CA TYR A 76 11.06 -1.56 -8.27
C TYR A 76 9.56 -1.48 -7.92
N LEU A 77 8.82 -2.54 -8.19
CA LEU A 77 7.38 -2.60 -7.96
C LEU A 77 7.01 -3.64 -6.91
N MET A 78 6.03 -3.32 -6.09
CA MET A 78 5.46 -4.26 -5.11
C MET A 78 3.93 -4.22 -5.17
N GLU A 79 3.33 -5.39 -5.26
CA GLU A 79 1.88 -5.56 -5.18
C GLU A 79 1.48 -5.87 -3.74
N VAL A 80 0.55 -5.07 -3.21
CA VAL A 80 0.09 -5.19 -1.82
C VAL A 80 -1.43 -5.32 -1.78
N LEU A 81 -1.90 -6.33 -1.06
CA LEU A 81 -3.32 -6.53 -0.78
C LEU A 81 -3.73 -5.70 0.43
N VAL A 82 -4.75 -4.88 0.26
CA VAL A 82 -5.36 -4.08 1.33
C VAL A 82 -6.80 -4.53 1.56
N LYS A 83 -7.21 -4.62 2.81
CA LYS A 83 -8.60 -4.93 3.19
C LYS A 83 -9.28 -3.63 3.62
N ALA A 84 -10.18 -3.12 2.79
CA ALA A 84 -11.06 -2.03 3.19
C ALA A 84 -12.13 -2.57 4.14
N GLN A 85 -11.95 -2.33 5.43
CA GLN A 85 -13.04 -2.40 6.38
C GLN A 85 -13.86 -1.11 6.23
N LYS A 86 -15.18 -1.23 6.05
CA LYS A 86 -16.05 -0.06 6.25
C LYS A 86 -15.83 0.37 7.70
N ARG A 87 -15.32 1.57 7.94
CA ARG A 87 -15.52 2.22 9.25
C ARG A 87 -17.03 2.24 9.49
N ALA A 88 -17.48 1.58 10.55
CA ALA A 88 -18.82 1.84 11.07
C ALA A 88 -18.82 3.31 11.51
N ALA A 89 -19.88 4.02 11.10
CA ALA A 89 -20.10 5.43 11.38
C ALA A 89 -20.20 5.71 12.88
#